data_AF-A0AAW9Z0W2-F1
#
_entry.id   AF-A0AAW9Z0W2-F1
#
_cell.length_a   1.000
_cell.length_b   1.000
_cell.length_c   1.000
_cell.angle_alpha   90.00
_cell.angle_beta   90.00
_cell.angle_gamma   90.00
#
_symmetry.space_group_name_H-M   'P 1'
#
loop_
_entity.id
_entity.type
_entity.pdbx_description
1 polymer ?
#
loop_
_entity_poly.entity_id
_entity_poly.type
_entity_poly.pdbx_seq_one_letter_code
_entity_poly.pdbx_strand_id
1 'polypeptide(L)'
;MYTKKYFSIKDSTTQAYDTGVTMIHIKTISLCIGLVALTIMMGGCGVMNNENSTENSNETSSEKKIKQSFNKSLKMYPIKNLEDFYDKEGFRDGEFDENDKGTWYLYSKMSIQTSEDDNLLTKGMLLRINR
;
A
#
# COMPACT_ATOMS: atom_id res chain seq x y z
N MET A 1 42.19 -81.26 25.01
CA MET A 1 41.45 -81.41 23.75
C MET A 1 39.97 -81.17 24.06
N TYR A 2 39.45 -79.96 23.85
CA TYR A 2 38.01 -79.69 23.97
C TYR A 2 37.59 -78.71 22.87
N THR A 3 36.67 -79.14 22.01
CA THR A 3 36.10 -78.35 20.92
C THR A 3 34.90 -77.58 21.45
N LYS A 4 34.87 -76.25 21.27
CA LYS A 4 33.67 -75.43 21.55
C LYS A 4 32.89 -75.25 20.25
N LYS A 5 31.65 -75.74 20.25
CA LYS A 5 30.66 -75.62 19.18
C LYS A 5 29.99 -74.25 19.30
N TYR A 6 30.12 -73.39 18.30
CA TYR A 6 29.38 -72.13 18.24
C TYR A 6 28.00 -72.39 17.64
N PHE A 7 26.95 -72.08 18.42
CA PHE A 7 25.58 -72.01 17.93
C PHE A 7 25.27 -70.53 17.66
N SER A 8 24.88 -70.22 16.43
CA SER A 8 24.59 -68.87 15.96
C SER A 8 23.19 -68.46 16.43
N ILE A 9 23.13 -67.47 17.33
CA ILE A 9 21.89 -66.82 17.72
C ILE A 9 21.83 -65.53 16.89
N LYS A 10 20.91 -65.46 15.92
CA LYS A 10 20.58 -64.19 15.26
C LYS A 10 19.68 -63.41 16.23
N ASP A 11 20.25 -62.44 16.91
CA ASP A 11 19.58 -61.66 17.95
C ASP A 11 18.46 -60.77 17.38
N SER A 12 17.27 -60.94 17.95
CA SER A 12 16.00 -60.24 17.69
C SER A 12 16.05 -58.72 17.87
N THR A 13 17.07 -58.21 18.56
CA THR A 13 17.38 -56.79 18.69
C THR A 13 17.69 -56.15 17.35
N THR A 14 18.13 -56.95 16.37
CA THR A 14 18.56 -56.47 15.05
C THR A 14 17.38 -56.06 14.16
N GLN A 15 16.27 -56.78 14.25
CA GLN A 15 15.05 -56.46 13.49
C GLN A 15 14.26 -55.28 14.08
N ALA A 16 14.36 -55.04 15.39
CA ALA A 16 13.63 -53.97 16.06
C ALA A 16 14.24 -52.57 15.79
N TYR A 17 15.56 -52.46 15.66
CA TYR A 17 16.18 -51.19 15.27
C TYR A 17 15.87 -50.84 13.80
N ASP A 18 15.84 -51.84 12.93
CA ASP A 18 15.65 -51.67 11.49
C ASP A 18 14.22 -51.23 11.17
N THR A 19 13.22 -51.84 11.83
CA THR A 19 11.81 -51.43 11.75
C THR A 19 11.54 -50.06 12.39
N GLY A 20 12.26 -49.70 13.47
CA GLY A 20 12.15 -48.37 14.09
C GLY A 20 12.73 -47.23 13.25
N VAL A 21 13.92 -47.43 12.68
CA VAL A 21 14.61 -46.45 11.82
C VAL A 21 13.86 -46.25 10.50
N THR A 22 13.34 -47.33 9.89
CA THR A 22 12.52 -47.24 8.67
C THR A 22 11.19 -46.51 8.90
N MET A 23 10.55 -46.68 10.07
CA MET A 23 9.34 -45.94 10.44
C MET A 23 9.58 -44.43 10.61
N ILE A 24 10.72 -44.03 11.16
CA ILE A 24 11.08 -42.61 11.34
C ILE A 24 11.41 -41.97 9.98
N HIS A 25 12.14 -42.68 9.11
CA HIS A 25 12.43 -42.20 7.76
C HIS A 25 11.16 -42.03 6.92
N ILE A 26 10.18 -42.93 7.01
CA ILE A 26 8.94 -42.83 6.22
C ILE A 26 8.09 -41.62 6.66
N LYS A 27 8.02 -41.34 7.97
CA LYS A 27 7.32 -40.15 8.50
C LYS A 27 7.99 -38.86 8.06
N THR A 28 9.33 -38.83 8.06
CA THR A 28 10.11 -37.65 7.65
C THR A 28 9.99 -37.39 6.15
N ILE A 29 10.03 -38.44 5.30
CA ILE A 29 9.85 -38.33 3.85
C ILE A 29 8.42 -37.89 3.50
N SER A 30 7.40 -38.43 4.18
CA SER A 30 6.00 -38.04 3.99
C SER A 30 5.77 -36.56 4.34
N LEU A 31 6.42 -36.05 5.40
CA LEU A 31 6.38 -34.64 5.77
C LEU A 31 7.01 -33.75 4.69
N CYS A 32 8.15 -34.17 4.11
CA CYS A 32 8.84 -33.43 3.04
C CYS A 32 8.00 -33.32 1.76
N ILE A 33 7.32 -34.40 1.35
CA ILE A 33 6.46 -34.39 0.15
C ILE A 33 5.26 -33.44 0.34
N GLY A 34 4.66 -33.41 1.53
CA GLY A 34 3.58 -32.47 1.86
C GLY A 34 4.01 -31.00 1.81
N LEU A 35 5.23 -30.69 2.27
CA LEU A 35 5.81 -29.34 2.19
C LEU A 35 6.04 -28.89 0.74
N VAL A 36 6.54 -29.78 -0.12
CA VAL A 36 6.75 -29.46 -1.54
C VAL A 36 5.42 -29.20 -2.26
N ALA A 37 4.39 -30.01 -2.00
CA ALA A 37 3.06 -29.80 -2.57
C ALA A 37 2.42 -28.46 -2.15
N LEU A 38 2.66 -28.02 -0.91
CA LEU A 38 2.18 -26.72 -0.40
C LEU A 38 2.79 -25.53 -1.15
N THR A 39 4.07 -25.63 -1.54
CA THR A 39 4.74 -24.57 -2.32
C THR A 39 4.20 -24.43 -3.74
N ILE A 40 3.75 -25.53 -4.36
CA ILE A 40 3.19 -25.52 -5.72
C ILE A 40 1.79 -24.87 -5.72
N MET A 41 0.99 -25.08 -4.67
CA MET A 41 -0.31 -24.42 -4.50
C MET A 41 -0.20 -22.90 -4.32
N MET A 42 0.87 -22.40 -3.68
CA MET A 42 1.15 -20.96 -3.59
C MET A 42 1.81 -20.39 -4.87
N GLY A 43 2.37 -21.25 -5.72
CA GLY A 43 3.01 -20.88 -7.00
C GLY A 43 2.05 -20.59 -8.16
N GLY A 44 0.74 -20.65 -7.95
CA GLY A 44 -0.28 -20.28 -8.93
C GLY A 44 -0.62 -18.79 -8.97
N CYS A 45 0.27 -17.90 -8.52
CA CYS A 45 0.13 -16.47 -8.71
C CYS A 45 1.09 -16.02 -9.82
N GLY A 46 0.53 -15.65 -10.97
CA GLY A 46 1.29 -15.28 -12.16
C GLY A 46 2.36 -14.23 -11.86
N VAL A 47 3.60 -14.56 -12.19
CA VAL A 47 4.66 -13.57 -12.35
C VAL A 47 4.31 -12.78 -13.61
N MET A 48 3.54 -11.70 -13.44
CA MET A 48 3.36 -10.68 -14.46
C MET A 48 4.67 -9.91 -14.55
N ASN A 49 5.38 -10.11 -15.65
CA ASN A 49 6.56 -9.31 -15.97
C ASN A 49 6.15 -7.83 -15.99
N ASN A 50 6.86 -7.04 -15.20
CA ASN A 50 6.86 -5.60 -15.36
C ASN A 50 7.40 -5.32 -16.76
N GLU A 51 6.66 -4.55 -17.53
CA GLU A 51 7.21 -3.54 -18.44
C GLU A 51 6.02 -2.68 -18.92
N ASN A 52 6.04 -1.43 -18.48
CA ASN A 52 5.25 -0.30 -18.98
C ASN A 52 3.73 -0.32 -18.73
N SER A 53 3.32 0.06 -17.52
CA SER A 53 2.22 1.00 -17.19
C SER A 53 1.68 0.74 -15.77
N THR A 54 2.46 1.07 -14.75
CA THR A 54 1.90 1.27 -13.41
C THR A 54 1.33 2.68 -13.33
N GLU A 55 0.24 2.91 -14.05
CA GLU A 55 -0.72 3.96 -13.71
C GLU A 55 -2.04 3.27 -13.36
N ASN A 56 -2.24 3.08 -12.05
CA ASN A 56 -3.53 3.08 -11.34
C ASN A 56 -4.65 2.18 -11.88
N SER A 57 -4.46 0.86 -11.85
CA SER A 57 -5.52 -0.12 -12.17
C SER A 57 -6.54 -0.37 -11.05
N ASN A 58 -6.49 0.37 -9.93
CA ASN A 58 -7.41 0.24 -8.80
C ASN A 58 -7.91 1.59 -8.22
N GLU A 59 -7.89 2.67 -9.01
CA GLU A 59 -8.47 3.96 -8.58
C GLU A 59 -9.97 3.84 -8.31
N THR A 60 -10.37 4.11 -7.08
CA THR A 60 -11.79 4.12 -6.68
C THR A 60 -12.55 5.28 -7.35
N SER A 61 -13.87 5.14 -7.52
CA SER A 61 -14.70 6.20 -8.10
C SER A 61 -14.66 7.50 -7.27
N SER A 62 -14.44 7.39 -5.95
CA SER A 62 -14.19 8.50 -5.04
C SER A 62 -12.87 9.20 -5.32
N GLU A 63 -11.77 8.48 -5.50
CA GLU A 63 -10.47 9.08 -5.83
C GLU A 63 -10.51 9.85 -7.15
N LYS A 64 -11.17 9.30 -8.17
CA LYS A 64 -11.36 9.98 -9.45
C LYS A 64 -12.11 11.30 -9.30
N LYS A 65 -13.20 11.31 -8.53
CA LYS A 65 -13.97 12.54 -8.23
C LYS A 65 -13.15 13.56 -7.46
N ILE A 66 -12.35 13.12 -6.48
CA ILE A 66 -11.45 13.99 -5.69
C ILE A 66 -10.38 14.61 -6.59
N LYS A 67 -9.69 13.80 -7.41
CA LYS A 67 -8.70 14.33 -8.36
C LYS A 67 -9.32 15.31 -9.34
N GLN A 68 -10.53 15.04 -9.83
CA GLN A 68 -11.24 15.93 -10.74
C GLN A 68 -11.63 17.26 -10.09
N SER A 69 -12.08 17.27 -8.82
CA SER A 69 -12.41 18.51 -8.11
C SER A 69 -11.17 19.36 -7.80
N PHE A 70 -10.06 18.73 -7.42
CA PHE A 70 -8.78 19.42 -7.26
C PHE A 70 -8.28 19.99 -8.59
N ASN A 71 -8.34 19.22 -9.69
CA ASN A 71 -7.95 19.70 -11.01
C ASN A 71 -8.78 20.91 -11.47
N LYS A 72 -10.09 20.95 -11.15
CA LYS A 72 -10.93 22.14 -11.44
C LYS A 72 -10.40 23.38 -10.72
N SER A 73 -9.98 23.24 -9.47
CA SER A 73 -9.43 24.34 -8.66
C SER A 73 -8.04 24.77 -9.15
N LEU A 74 -7.17 23.81 -9.48
CA LEU A 74 -5.80 24.08 -9.92
C LEU A 74 -5.71 24.71 -11.31
N LYS A 75 -6.66 24.40 -12.21
CA LYS A 75 -6.77 25.01 -13.55
C LYS A 75 -6.94 26.53 -13.53
N MET A 76 -7.31 27.11 -12.40
CA MET A 76 -7.45 28.55 -12.24
C MET A 76 -6.09 29.26 -12.25
N TYR A 77 -5.02 28.57 -11.82
CA TYR A 77 -3.68 29.16 -11.70
C TYR A 77 -2.87 29.05 -13.00
N PRO A 78 -2.01 30.03 -13.31
CA PRO A 78 -1.82 31.28 -12.58
C PRO A 78 -2.87 32.34 -12.95
N ILE A 79 -3.36 33.10 -11.97
CA ILE A 79 -4.09 34.35 -12.19
C ILE A 79 -3.10 35.48 -11.92
N LYS A 80 -2.73 36.22 -12.97
CA LYS A 80 -1.69 37.24 -12.87
C LYS A 80 -2.24 38.57 -12.37
N ASN A 81 -3.48 38.91 -12.76
CA ASN A 81 -4.11 40.18 -12.40
C ASN A 81 -5.26 39.93 -11.42
N LEU A 82 -5.25 40.66 -10.30
CA LEU A 82 -6.32 40.54 -9.30
C LEU A 82 -7.66 41.10 -9.78
N GLU A 83 -7.64 42.01 -10.77
CA GLU A 83 -8.86 42.55 -11.38
C GLU A 83 -9.66 41.49 -12.14
N ASP A 84 -9.00 40.45 -12.67
CA ASP A 84 -9.66 39.35 -13.37
C ASP A 84 -10.69 38.62 -12.47
N PHE A 85 -10.62 38.78 -11.14
CA PHE A 85 -11.60 38.20 -10.22
C PHE A 85 -12.97 38.89 -10.24
N TYR A 86 -13.07 40.14 -10.68
CA TYR A 86 -14.37 40.82 -10.81
C TYR A 86 -15.24 40.15 -11.88
N ASP A 87 -14.62 39.68 -12.96
CA ASP A 87 -15.32 39.03 -14.07
C ASP A 87 -15.46 37.52 -13.92
N LYS A 88 -14.73 36.88 -13.00
CA LYS A 88 -14.78 35.43 -12.78
C LYS A 88 -15.95 35.02 -11.89
N GLU A 89 -16.76 34.11 -12.41
CA GLU A 89 -17.81 33.45 -11.64
C GLU A 89 -17.34 32.11 -11.07
N GLY A 90 -17.63 31.90 -9.78
CA GLY A 90 -17.32 30.66 -9.06
C GLY A 90 -18.48 29.65 -9.11
N PHE A 91 -18.36 28.60 -8.30
CA PHE A 91 -19.51 27.74 -8.03
C PHE A 91 -20.51 28.49 -7.14
N ARG A 92 -21.81 28.39 -7.48
CA ARG A 92 -22.91 28.98 -6.73
C ARG A 92 -23.86 27.87 -6.30
N ASP A 93 -24.25 27.88 -5.03
CA ASP A 93 -25.25 26.99 -4.46
C ASP A 93 -26.48 27.79 -3.99
N GLY A 94 -27.36 27.17 -3.21
CA GLY A 94 -28.60 27.78 -2.74
C GLY A 94 -28.41 28.86 -1.66
N GLU A 95 -27.19 29.10 -1.19
CA GLU A 95 -26.91 30.11 -0.16
C GLU A 95 -26.67 31.51 -0.75
N PHE A 96 -26.62 31.63 -2.08
CA PHE A 96 -26.43 32.92 -2.76
C PHE A 96 -27.77 33.60 -3.05
N ASP A 97 -27.88 34.87 -2.65
CA ASP A 97 -28.99 35.74 -3.06
C ASP A 97 -28.95 35.99 -4.58
N GLU A 98 -30.12 36.28 -5.17
CA GLU A 98 -30.28 36.51 -6.62
C GLU A 98 -29.38 37.65 -7.13
N ASN A 99 -29.20 38.70 -6.32
CA ASN A 99 -28.37 39.87 -6.67
C ASN A 99 -26.93 39.77 -6.17
N ASP A 100 -26.58 38.73 -5.40
CA ASP A 100 -25.22 38.55 -4.90
C ASP A 100 -24.34 37.95 -6.00
N LYS A 101 -23.36 38.71 -6.48
CA LYS A 101 -22.36 38.23 -7.46
C LYS A 101 -21.24 37.41 -6.81
N GLY A 102 -21.21 37.34 -5.49
CA GLY A 102 -20.24 36.59 -4.70
C GLY A 102 -18.96 37.38 -4.44
N THR A 103 -18.23 36.96 -3.41
CA THR A 103 -16.94 37.52 -3.02
C THR A 103 -15.84 36.47 -3.16
N TRP A 104 -14.76 36.80 -3.87
CA TRP A 104 -13.56 35.98 -3.89
C TRP A 104 -12.70 36.24 -2.65
N TYR A 105 -12.30 35.17 -1.96
CA TYR A 105 -11.37 35.21 -0.85
C TYR A 105 -10.02 34.67 -1.31
N LEU A 106 -9.03 35.54 -1.48
CA LEU A 106 -7.66 35.14 -1.78
C LEU A 106 -6.86 35.17 -0.49
N TYR A 107 -6.43 33.99 -0.05
CA TYR A 107 -5.62 33.81 1.14
C TYR A 107 -4.31 33.12 0.78
N SER A 108 -3.19 33.74 1.15
CA SER A 108 -1.87 33.14 1.02
C SER A 108 -1.11 33.34 2.32
N LYS A 109 -0.55 32.24 2.84
CA LYS A 109 0.18 32.22 4.10
C LYS A 109 1.43 31.37 3.95
N MET A 110 2.54 31.86 4.48
CA MET A 110 3.76 31.11 4.73
C MET A 110 3.95 30.99 6.24
N SER A 111 4.26 29.78 6.70
CA SER A 111 4.54 29.49 8.10
C SER A 111 5.86 28.71 8.17
N ILE A 112 6.82 29.22 8.95
CA ILE A 112 8.18 28.68 9.03
C ILE A 112 8.52 28.50 10.51
N GLN A 113 9.01 27.31 10.84
CA GLN A 113 9.61 26.98 12.12
C GLN A 113 10.94 26.30 11.83
N THR A 114 12.04 26.82 12.39
CA THR A 114 13.40 26.40 12.06
C THR A 114 13.96 25.35 13.01
N SER A 115 13.44 25.28 14.24
CA SER A 115 13.74 24.24 15.23
C SER A 115 12.56 24.06 16.19
N GLU A 116 12.58 22.99 16.99
CA GLU A 116 11.51 22.71 17.96
C GLU A 116 11.36 23.82 19.00
N ASP A 117 12.47 24.44 19.40
CA ASP A 117 12.51 25.54 20.37
C ASP A 117 12.18 26.91 19.75
N ASP A 118 12.17 27.02 18.41
CA ASP A 118 11.83 28.25 17.72
C ASP A 118 10.32 28.48 17.66
N ASN A 119 9.93 29.75 17.75
CA ASN A 119 8.55 30.15 17.52
C ASN A 119 8.14 29.95 16.06
N LEU A 120 6.90 29.48 15.84
CA LEU A 120 6.30 29.41 14.51
C LEU A 120 6.06 30.83 13.97
N LEU A 121 6.86 31.23 12.97
CA LEU A 121 6.70 32.51 12.30
C LEU A 121 5.73 32.37 11.13
N THR A 122 4.67 33.17 11.15
CA THR A 122 3.64 33.16 10.10
C THR A 122 3.50 34.53 9.47
N LYS A 123 3.55 34.58 8.14
CA LYS A 123 3.26 35.79 7.34
C LYS A 123 2.27 35.44 6.24
N GLY A 124 1.32 36.32 5.98
CA GLY A 124 0.32 36.08 4.94
C GLY A 124 -0.53 37.31 4.65
N MET A 125 -1.43 37.16 3.69
CA MET A 125 -2.37 38.19 3.25
C MET A 125 -3.74 37.57 2.99
N LEU A 126 -4.79 38.31 3.33
CA LEU A 126 -6.17 38.01 2.98
C LEU A 126 -6.72 39.18 2.15
N LEU A 127 -7.23 38.88 0.96
CA LEU A 127 -7.96 39.83 0.13
C LEU A 127 -9.39 39.33 -0.04
N ARG A 128 -10.34 40.27 0.07
CA ARG A 128 -11.76 40.07 -0.20
C ARG A 128 -12.12 40.90 -1.42
N ILE A 129 -12.42 40.24 -2.54
CA ILE A 129 -12.74 40.89 -3.81
C ILE A 129 -14.24 40.69 -4.04
N ASN A 130 -15.03 41.71 -3.72
CA ASN A 130 -16.49 41.70 -3.84
C ASN A 130 -16.91 42.16 -5.25
N ARG A 131 -17.72 41.37 -5.96
CA ARG A 131 -18.04 41.55 -7.38
C ARG A 131 -19.28 42.40 -7.65
#